data_AF-A0A2E3BZP6-F1
#
_entry.id   AF-A0A2E3BZP6-F1
#
_cell.length_a   1.000
_cell.length_b   1.000
_cell.length_c   1.000
_cell.angle_alpha   90.00
_cell.angle_beta   90.00
_cell.angle_gamma   90.00
#
_symmetry.space_group_name_H-M   'P 1'
#
loop_
_entity.id
_entity.type
_entity.pdbx_description
1 polymer ?
#
loop_
_entity_poly.entity_id
_entity_poly.type
_entity_poly.pdbx_seq_one_letter_code
_entity_poly.pdbx_strand_id
1 'polypeptide(L)'
;MNSRPYILTCYHGLTKKIKIRTPEYDKNLKYERITHFEEFDLSFIELKDLSLLDLCQNLDIFYDYEKDQNYKLTGINPNMKQYNYKLKDGEYSLQKILMNYPKFPFLKFELESSVEEKQGLSGSFVINEDDHIFGFLSYEKNSYLYIIPCKIILRCIKEFIKYNKSNGICTIISDSKVVYSKVEDYYGLLLIDTFKINHNRNTSTNLNLLKNNDIIKKVGEKEFDKKGMIDNLPFETYIAMNYIIGDVIKLEIVRKKNDSYVISNIKLNTRPLKSILFINNDFGSYVSYQKFTFKRLTFDDIKKFNVIPEYIKKYIYKTPFRDDTNNYLIICITNNLILTKFNSKNVKSLDSLKELISSNSSNAINTLEMVNENNKNFKFDL
;
A
#
# COMPACT_ATOMS: atom_id res chain seq x y z
N MET A 1 -9.24 30.07 -16.74
CA MET A 1 -9.17 29.06 -15.66
C MET A 1 -7.87 29.29 -14.91
N ASN A 2 -7.90 29.51 -13.59
CA ASN A 2 -6.67 29.60 -12.79
C ASN A 2 -6.07 28.20 -12.63
N SER A 3 -5.19 27.81 -13.56
CA SER A 3 -4.44 26.57 -13.48
C SER A 3 -3.46 26.65 -12.32
N ARG A 4 -3.67 25.83 -11.29
CA ARG A 4 -2.70 25.67 -10.20
C ARG A 4 -1.61 24.70 -10.65
N PRO A 5 -0.32 25.08 -10.61
CA PRO A 5 0.78 24.18 -10.93
C PRO A 5 1.00 23.16 -9.80
N TYR A 6 1.21 21.90 -10.17
CA TYR A 6 1.54 20.83 -9.23
C TYR A 6 2.85 20.14 -9.64
N ILE A 7 3.67 19.79 -8.64
CA ILE A 7 4.84 18.92 -8.80
C ILE A 7 4.51 17.56 -8.17
N LEU A 8 4.82 16.48 -8.87
CA LEU A 8 4.93 15.14 -8.30
C LEU A 8 6.41 14.80 -8.13
N THR A 9 6.79 14.34 -6.94
CA THR A 9 8.18 13.95 -6.65
C THR A 9 8.23 12.87 -5.58
N CYS A 10 9.41 12.35 -5.27
CA CYS A 10 9.59 11.38 -4.18
C CYS A 10 9.33 12.01 -2.80
N TYR A 11 8.73 11.27 -1.87
CA TYR A 11 8.45 11.79 -0.53
C TYR A 11 9.71 11.89 0.34
N HIS A 12 10.57 10.86 0.31
CA HIS A 12 11.79 10.90 1.12
C HIS A 12 12.76 12.01 0.71
N GLY A 13 12.79 12.42 -0.57
CA GLY A 13 13.58 13.57 -1.02
C GLY A 13 13.10 14.88 -0.38
N LEU A 14 11.77 15.02 -0.21
CA LEU A 14 11.18 16.14 0.50
C LEU A 14 11.56 16.14 1.98
N THR A 15 11.44 15.01 2.68
CA THR A 15 11.70 14.94 4.13
C THR A 15 13.18 15.06 4.52
N LYS A 16 14.12 14.70 3.63
CA LYS A 16 15.56 14.81 3.87
C LYS A 16 16.10 16.22 3.62
N LYS A 17 15.65 16.90 2.54
CA LYS A 17 16.10 18.26 2.22
C LYS A 17 15.27 19.34 2.93
N ILE A 18 14.01 19.04 3.21
CA ILE A 18 13.09 19.96 3.87
C ILE A 18 12.58 19.25 5.12
N LYS A 19 12.67 19.87 6.30
CA LYS A 19 12.16 19.31 7.57
C LYS A 19 10.62 19.28 7.58
N ILE A 20 9.97 18.62 6.63
CA ILE A 20 8.52 18.54 6.49
C ILE A 20 8.05 17.29 7.22
N ARG A 21 7.51 17.46 8.44
CA ARG A 21 6.81 16.37 9.16
C ARG A 21 5.29 16.44 9.02
N THR A 22 4.76 17.48 8.37
CA THR A 22 3.34 17.86 8.38
C THR A 22 3.01 18.63 7.09
N PRO A 23 1.73 18.81 6.69
CA PRO A 23 1.38 19.78 5.65
C PRO A 23 1.72 21.18 6.20
N GLU A 24 2.96 21.59 6.00
CA GLU A 24 3.49 22.87 6.45
C GLU A 24 3.93 23.66 5.23
N TYR A 25 3.45 24.90 5.19
CA TYR A 25 3.81 25.91 4.22
C TYR A 25 5.26 26.35 4.48
N ASP A 26 6.17 26.07 3.54
CA ASP A 26 7.51 26.65 3.59
C ASP A 26 7.47 28.05 2.95
N LYS A 27 7.50 29.08 3.80
CA LYS A 27 7.52 30.50 3.40
C LYS A 27 8.68 30.83 2.46
N ASN A 28 9.78 30.09 2.51
CA ASN A 28 10.98 30.38 1.72
C ASN A 28 10.92 29.77 0.32
N LEU A 29 10.17 28.67 0.14
CA LEU A 29 10.09 27.95 -1.13
C LEU A 29 8.70 28.04 -1.79
N LYS A 30 7.75 28.75 -1.17
CA LYS A 30 6.41 29.08 -1.70
C LYS A 30 5.67 27.87 -2.28
N TYR A 31 5.67 26.74 -1.57
CA TYR A 31 4.89 25.57 -1.96
C TYR A 31 4.14 24.96 -0.77
N GLU A 32 3.17 24.11 -1.07
CA GLU A 32 2.35 23.41 -0.08
C GLU A 32 2.21 21.93 -0.47
N ARG A 33 2.54 21.01 0.45
CA ARG A 33 2.32 19.57 0.23
C ARG A 33 0.82 19.29 0.35
N ILE A 34 0.19 18.89 -0.75
CA ILE A 34 -1.24 18.60 -0.80
C ILE A 34 -1.52 17.17 -0.35
N THR A 35 -0.72 16.21 -0.83
CA THR A 35 -0.95 14.80 -0.48
C THR A 35 0.32 13.95 -0.61
N HIS A 36 0.31 12.82 0.10
CA HIS A 36 1.37 11.84 0.13
C HIS A 36 0.79 10.47 -0.20
N PHE A 37 1.40 9.79 -1.17
CA PHE A 37 1.17 8.40 -1.54
C PHE A 37 2.22 7.54 -0.84
N GLU A 38 1.98 7.25 0.43
CA GLU A 38 2.88 6.50 1.32
C GLU A 38 3.34 5.17 0.71
N GLU A 39 2.45 4.48 -0.02
CA GLU A 39 2.74 3.19 -0.65
C GLU A 39 3.72 3.28 -1.79
N PHE A 40 3.87 4.44 -2.41
CA PHE A 40 4.72 4.64 -3.57
C PHE A 40 5.87 5.59 -3.31
N ASP A 41 5.97 6.12 -2.08
CA ASP A 41 6.97 7.11 -1.71
C ASP A 41 6.94 8.32 -2.66
N LEU A 42 5.72 8.75 -3.02
CA LEU A 42 5.46 9.87 -3.93
C LEU A 42 4.60 10.93 -3.25
N SER A 43 4.84 12.21 -3.53
CA SER A 43 4.07 13.33 -2.99
C SER A 43 3.72 14.36 -4.05
N PHE A 44 2.52 14.91 -3.94
CA PHE A 44 2.11 16.08 -4.72
C PHE A 44 2.29 17.36 -3.90
N ILE A 45 2.83 18.35 -4.58
CA ILE A 45 3.08 19.68 -4.05
C ILE A 45 2.42 20.69 -4.97
N GLU A 46 1.70 21.65 -4.40
CA GLU A 46 1.20 22.82 -5.12
C GLU A 46 2.28 23.92 -5.07
N LEU A 47 2.68 24.44 -6.23
CA LEU A 47 3.52 25.63 -6.29
C LEU A 47 2.64 26.88 -6.18
N LYS A 48 3.00 27.78 -5.27
CA LYS A 48 2.31 29.08 -5.13
C LYS A 48 2.97 30.18 -5.97
N ASP A 49 4.16 29.93 -6.51
CA ASP A 49 4.91 30.85 -7.37
C ASP A 49 5.36 30.15 -8.66
N LEU A 50 4.87 30.67 -9.79
CA LEU A 50 5.15 30.13 -11.13
C LEU A 50 6.54 30.50 -11.65
N SER A 51 7.22 31.47 -11.06
CA SER A 51 8.56 31.90 -11.48
C SER A 51 9.65 30.83 -11.26
N LEU A 52 9.33 29.76 -10.54
CA LEU A 52 10.21 28.63 -10.26
C LEU A 52 10.11 27.49 -11.31
N LEU A 53 9.24 27.63 -12.32
CA LEU A 53 9.04 26.61 -13.35
C LEU A 53 9.94 26.86 -14.57
N ASP A 54 11.10 26.20 -14.60
CA ASP A 54 11.71 25.82 -15.88
C ASP A 54 10.97 24.56 -16.38
N LEU A 55 10.01 24.77 -17.29
CA LEU A 55 9.22 23.70 -17.88
C LEU A 55 10.13 22.76 -18.68
N CYS A 56 10.20 21.48 -18.29
CA CYS A 56 10.68 20.46 -19.21
C CYS A 56 9.79 20.43 -20.44
N GLN A 57 10.41 20.40 -21.63
CA GLN A 57 9.72 20.28 -22.92
C GLN A 57 8.92 18.97 -22.97
N ASN A 58 7.96 18.89 -23.91
CA ASN A 58 7.05 17.75 -24.12
C ASN A 58 7.81 16.43 -24.29
N LEU A 59 8.08 15.72 -23.18
CA LEU A 59 8.64 14.37 -23.20
C LEU A 59 7.48 13.38 -23.13
N ASP A 60 7.51 12.39 -24.00
CA ASP A 60 6.52 11.31 -24.00
C ASP A 60 6.76 10.36 -22.83
N ILE A 61 5.68 9.81 -22.27
CA ILE A 61 5.75 8.91 -21.12
C ILE A 61 5.71 7.48 -21.62
N PHE A 62 6.69 6.67 -21.22
CA PHE A 62 6.70 5.24 -21.53
C PHE A 62 5.80 4.48 -20.54
N TYR A 63 4.78 3.77 -21.05
CA TYR A 63 3.76 3.13 -20.22
C TYR A 63 3.88 1.62 -20.11
N ASP A 64 4.58 0.98 -21.05
CA ASP A 64 4.62 -0.47 -21.13
C ASP A 64 5.85 -1.01 -20.41
N TYR A 65 5.63 -1.93 -19.47
CA TYR A 65 6.73 -2.58 -18.78
C TYR A 65 6.45 -4.08 -18.81
N GLU A 66 7.16 -4.75 -19.70
CA GLU A 66 7.15 -6.20 -19.74
C GLU A 66 8.19 -6.77 -18.78
N LYS A 67 7.80 -7.88 -18.16
CA LYS A 67 8.67 -8.70 -17.36
C LYS A 67 9.69 -9.40 -18.27
N ASP A 68 10.93 -9.52 -17.81
CA ASP A 68 12.03 -10.19 -18.52
C ASP A 68 12.54 -9.43 -19.77
N GLN A 69 12.21 -8.14 -19.91
CA GLN A 69 12.86 -7.25 -20.87
C GLN A 69 14.04 -6.50 -20.24
N ASN A 70 15.14 -6.42 -20.99
CA ASN A 70 16.27 -5.55 -20.68
C ASN A 70 16.00 -4.16 -21.23
N TYR A 71 16.04 -3.16 -20.36
CA TYR A 71 15.87 -1.77 -20.75
C TYR A 71 17.21 -1.04 -20.73
N LYS A 72 17.45 -0.17 -21.71
CA LYS A 72 18.60 0.73 -21.73
C LYS A 72 18.16 2.14 -21.40
N LEU A 73 19.01 2.85 -20.67
CA LEU A 73 18.76 4.21 -20.21
C LEU A 73 19.95 5.10 -20.58
N THR A 74 19.66 6.33 -20.98
CA THR A 74 20.67 7.29 -21.45
C THR A 74 20.98 8.37 -20.43
N GLY A 75 20.11 8.60 -19.44
CA GLY A 75 20.41 9.58 -18.40
C GLY A 75 19.33 9.78 -17.34
N ILE A 76 19.74 10.51 -16.30
CA ILE A 76 18.87 11.07 -15.27
C ILE A 76 18.87 12.58 -15.49
N ASN A 77 17.71 13.17 -15.78
CA ASN A 77 17.63 14.58 -16.14
C ASN A 77 16.90 15.40 -15.05
N PRO A 78 17.65 16.21 -14.27
CA PRO A 78 17.08 17.22 -13.40
C PRO A 78 17.48 18.64 -13.86
N ASN A 79 17.41 18.97 -15.15
CA ASN A 79 17.69 20.31 -15.70
C ASN A 79 19.01 21.02 -15.31
N MET A 80 20.00 20.40 -14.65
CA MET A 80 21.30 20.99 -14.36
C MET A 80 22.42 19.93 -14.31
N LYS A 81 23.32 19.98 -15.30
CA LYS A 81 24.42 19.03 -15.58
C LYS A 81 23.94 17.62 -15.94
N GLN A 82 24.12 17.23 -17.21
CA GLN A 82 23.96 15.84 -17.65
C GLN A 82 24.84 14.93 -16.80
N TYR A 83 24.23 14.17 -15.90
CA TYR A 83 24.87 13.00 -15.35
C TYR A 83 24.61 11.86 -16.33
N ASN A 84 25.59 11.65 -17.23
CA ASN A 84 25.62 10.49 -18.10
C ASN A 84 26.01 9.29 -17.23
N TYR A 85 25.02 8.70 -16.55
CA TYR A 85 25.18 7.36 -16.04
C TYR A 85 25.26 6.43 -17.24
N LYS A 86 26.36 5.68 -17.36
CA LYS A 86 26.35 4.52 -18.22
C LYS A 86 25.66 3.40 -17.48
N LEU A 87 24.52 2.99 -18.02
CA LEU A 87 23.63 2.03 -17.41
C LEU A 87 23.76 0.73 -18.18
N LYS A 88 23.95 -0.37 -17.45
CA LYS A 88 23.76 -1.70 -18.01
C LYS A 88 22.26 -1.97 -18.17
N ASP A 89 21.97 -3.15 -18.70
CA ASP A 89 20.61 -3.67 -18.80
C ASP A 89 19.85 -3.56 -17.47
N GLY A 90 18.65 -2.98 -17.54
CA GLY A 90 17.72 -2.89 -16.42
C GLY A 90 16.89 -4.14 -16.25
N GLU A 91 16.62 -4.48 -14.99
CA GLU A 91 15.73 -5.56 -14.60
C GLU A 91 14.39 -5.01 -14.09
N TYR A 92 13.30 -5.57 -14.60
CA TYR A 92 11.98 -5.40 -14.02
C TYR A 92 11.82 -6.34 -12.82
N SER A 93 11.42 -5.78 -11.67
CA SER A 93 11.16 -6.56 -10.46
C SER A 93 9.82 -6.19 -9.81
N LEU A 94 9.31 -7.12 -9.01
CA LEU A 94 8.11 -6.90 -8.20
C LEU A 94 8.50 -6.85 -6.73
N GLN A 95 8.40 -5.67 -6.12
CA GLN A 95 8.77 -5.46 -4.72
C GLN A 95 7.56 -5.43 -3.81
N LYS A 96 7.64 -6.17 -2.70
CA LYS A 96 6.61 -6.14 -1.67
C LYS A 96 6.97 -5.06 -0.65
N ILE A 97 6.20 -3.97 -0.65
CA ILE A 97 6.46 -2.83 0.24
C ILE A 97 5.96 -3.15 1.66
N LEU A 98 4.82 -3.86 1.77
CA LEU A 98 4.20 -4.25 3.04
C LEU A 98 3.56 -5.64 2.96
N MET A 99 3.42 -6.31 4.10
CA MET A 99 3.03 -7.73 4.18
C MET A 99 1.64 -8.04 3.60
N ASN A 100 0.70 -7.09 3.63
CA ASN A 100 -0.67 -7.23 3.11
C ASN A 100 -0.92 -6.42 1.82
N TYR A 101 0.12 -5.78 1.28
CA TYR A 101 0.04 -5.08 0.00
C TYR A 101 0.41 -6.02 -1.14
N PRO A 102 -0.15 -5.78 -2.34
CA PRO A 102 0.36 -6.42 -3.54
C PRO A 102 1.83 -6.03 -3.74
N LYS A 103 2.56 -6.86 -4.49
CA LYS A 103 3.88 -6.45 -4.97
C LYS A 103 3.69 -5.35 -6.01
N PHE A 104 4.60 -4.39 -6.07
CA PHE A 104 4.53 -3.30 -7.03
C PHE A 104 5.66 -3.38 -8.06
N PRO A 105 5.40 -2.96 -9.30
CA PRO A 105 6.42 -2.88 -10.33
C PRO A 105 7.51 -1.90 -9.89
N PHE A 106 8.75 -2.32 -10.04
CA PHE A 106 9.90 -1.54 -9.67
C PHE A 106 11.06 -1.86 -10.62
N LEU A 107 11.71 -0.83 -11.16
CA LEU A 107 12.83 -1.02 -12.08
C LEU A 107 14.15 -0.87 -11.34
N LYS A 108 15.08 -1.77 -11.64
CA LYS A 108 16.41 -1.81 -11.04
C LYS A 108 17.43 -1.81 -12.17
N PHE A 109 18.31 -0.81 -12.22
CA PHE A 109 19.35 -0.69 -13.23
C PHE A 109 20.72 -0.79 -12.60
N GLU A 110 21.60 -1.60 -13.17
CA GLU A 110 22.99 -1.67 -12.73
C GLU A 110 23.81 -0.56 -13.39
N LEU A 111 24.63 0.12 -12.60
CA LEU A 111 25.58 1.11 -13.09
C LEU A 111 26.82 0.40 -13.66
N GLU A 112 27.32 0.80 -14.84
CA GLU A 112 28.55 0.23 -15.41
C GLU A 112 29.80 0.50 -14.57
N SER A 113 29.80 1.60 -13.83
CA SER A 113 30.88 2.02 -12.95
C SER A 113 30.31 2.39 -11.59
N SER A 114 31.04 2.10 -10.51
CA SER A 114 30.72 2.63 -9.19
C SER A 114 30.71 4.16 -9.26
N VAL A 115 29.56 4.78 -9.03
CA VAL A 115 29.45 6.21 -8.88
C VAL A 115 29.39 6.50 -7.38
N GLU A 116 30.05 7.56 -6.93
CA GLU A 116 29.82 8.06 -5.58
C GLU A 116 28.33 8.38 -5.42
N GLU A 117 27.70 7.86 -4.36
CA GLU A 117 26.27 8.07 -4.11
C GLU A 117 25.96 9.56 -4.10
N LYS A 118 25.20 10.03 -5.09
CA LYS A 118 24.91 11.46 -5.22
C LYS A 118 23.64 11.81 -4.47
N GLN A 119 23.81 12.59 -3.40
CA GLN A 119 22.67 13.07 -2.63
C GLN A 119 21.79 14.02 -3.45
N GLY A 120 20.48 13.81 -3.36
CA GLY A 120 19.49 14.75 -3.89
C GLY A 120 19.08 14.55 -5.35
N LEU A 121 19.43 13.42 -5.97
CA LEU A 121 18.93 13.02 -7.29
C LEU A 121 17.55 12.37 -7.24
N SER A 122 17.09 11.95 -6.06
CA SER A 122 15.78 11.33 -5.92
C SER A 122 14.65 12.29 -6.34
N GLY A 123 13.65 11.75 -7.04
CA GLY A 123 12.56 12.50 -7.66
C GLY A 123 12.88 13.02 -9.06
N SER A 124 14.10 12.83 -9.57
CA SER A 124 14.46 13.19 -10.95
C SER A 124 13.83 12.21 -11.96
N PHE A 125 13.49 12.70 -13.15
CA PHE A 125 13.06 11.86 -14.24
C PHE A 125 14.22 11.04 -14.79
N VAL A 126 13.92 9.81 -15.17
CA VAL A 126 14.84 8.93 -15.88
C VAL A 126 14.32 8.74 -17.30
N ILE A 127 15.22 8.89 -18.28
CA ILE A 127 14.88 8.95 -19.70
C ILE A 127 15.59 7.80 -20.44
N ASN A 128 14.93 7.18 -21.41
CA ASN A 128 15.54 6.16 -22.28
C ASN A 128 16.21 6.74 -23.53
N GLU A 129 16.71 5.85 -24.39
CA GLU A 129 17.34 6.18 -25.68
C GLU A 129 16.42 6.96 -26.63
N ASP A 130 15.09 6.85 -26.48
CA ASP A 130 14.08 7.50 -27.33
C ASP A 130 13.50 8.78 -26.73
N ASP A 131 14.15 9.37 -25.72
CA ASP A 131 13.68 10.56 -25.00
C ASP A 131 12.32 10.39 -24.28
N HIS A 132 11.94 9.15 -23.96
CA HIS A 132 10.75 8.86 -23.16
C HIS A 132 11.07 8.80 -21.66
N ILE A 133 10.17 9.33 -20.84
CA ILE A 133 10.27 9.22 -19.38
C ILE A 133 9.90 7.80 -18.95
N PHE A 134 10.85 7.11 -18.32
CA PHE A 134 10.72 5.74 -17.80
C PHE A 134 10.27 5.67 -16.34
N GLY A 135 10.41 6.76 -15.59
CA GLY A 135 10.02 6.79 -14.18
C GLY A 135 10.79 7.84 -13.41
N PHE A 136 10.61 7.83 -12.09
CA PHE A 136 11.36 8.70 -11.18
C PHE A 136 12.43 7.89 -10.47
N LEU A 137 13.64 8.45 -10.40
CA LEU A 137 14.66 7.90 -9.53
C LEU A 137 14.14 7.95 -8.08
N SER A 138 14.04 6.80 -7.43
CA SER A 138 13.71 6.69 -6.02
C SER A 138 15.00 6.75 -5.19
N TYR A 139 15.95 5.87 -5.43
CA TYR A 139 17.23 5.94 -4.71
C TYR A 139 18.34 5.23 -5.49
N GLU A 140 19.57 5.50 -5.07
CA GLU A 140 20.77 4.81 -5.52
C GLU A 140 21.30 3.97 -4.36
N LYS A 141 21.68 2.72 -4.63
CA LYS A 141 22.29 1.85 -3.61
C LYS A 141 23.13 0.75 -4.24
N ASN A 142 24.37 0.58 -3.77
CA ASN A 142 25.28 -0.51 -4.17
C ASN A 142 25.46 -0.64 -5.70
N SER A 143 25.72 0.47 -6.39
CA SER A 143 25.82 0.52 -7.87
C SER A 143 24.53 0.18 -8.61
N TYR A 144 23.36 0.34 -7.97
CA TYR A 144 22.06 0.21 -8.62
C TYR A 144 21.23 1.47 -8.50
N LEU A 145 20.51 1.80 -9.57
CA LEU A 145 19.43 2.78 -9.56
C LEU A 145 18.11 2.08 -9.38
N TYR A 146 17.32 2.60 -8.46
CA TYR A 146 16.00 2.13 -8.12
C TYR A 146 14.97 3.14 -8.60
N ILE A 147 14.12 2.75 -9.55
CA ILE A 147 13.22 3.67 -10.26
C ILE A 147 11.76 3.26 -10.06
N ILE A 148 10.94 4.26 -9.70
CA ILE A 148 9.48 4.15 -9.66
C ILE A 148 8.95 4.30 -11.10
N PRO A 149 8.38 3.26 -11.70
CA PRO A 149 7.93 3.30 -13.09
C PRO A 149 6.75 4.26 -13.32
N CYS A 150 6.63 4.79 -14.54
CA CYS A 150 5.56 5.70 -14.95
C CYS A 150 4.15 5.13 -14.78
N LYS A 151 3.98 3.80 -14.80
CA LYS A 151 2.68 3.16 -14.51
C LYS A 151 2.16 3.48 -13.10
N ILE A 152 3.05 3.50 -12.10
CA ILE A 152 2.72 3.91 -10.73
C ILE A 152 2.40 5.41 -10.69
N ILE A 153 3.23 6.23 -11.33
CA ILE A 153 3.07 7.68 -11.40
C ILE A 153 1.70 8.05 -12.02
N LEU A 154 1.35 7.44 -13.15
CA LEU A 154 0.07 7.66 -13.82
C LEU A 154 -1.11 7.29 -12.92
N ARG A 155 -1.02 6.16 -12.21
CA ARG A 155 -2.06 5.75 -11.25
C ARG A 155 -2.23 6.78 -10.14
N CYS A 156 -1.15 7.35 -9.60
CA CYS A 156 -1.20 8.41 -8.60
C CYS A 156 -1.81 9.70 -9.15
N ILE A 157 -1.42 10.12 -10.37
CA ILE A 157 -1.99 11.29 -11.06
C ILE A 157 -3.50 11.11 -11.27
N LYS A 158 -3.95 9.94 -11.75
CA LYS A 158 -5.38 9.63 -11.94
C LYS A 158 -6.15 9.74 -10.63
N GLU A 159 -5.61 9.22 -9.53
CA GLU A 159 -6.25 9.36 -8.22
C GLU A 159 -6.32 10.81 -7.77
N PHE A 160 -5.23 11.57 -7.91
CA PHE A 160 -5.16 12.97 -7.53
C PHE A 160 -6.14 13.84 -8.33
N ILE A 161 -6.26 13.63 -9.65
CA ILE A 161 -7.24 14.33 -10.48
C ILE A 161 -8.68 14.06 -9.99
N LYS A 162 -8.99 12.81 -9.60
CA LYS A 162 -10.34 12.42 -9.20
C LYS A 162 -10.71 12.88 -7.79
N TYR A 163 -9.76 12.92 -6.86
CA TYR A 163 -10.05 13.11 -5.42
C TYR A 163 -9.27 14.23 -4.73
N ASN A 164 -8.28 14.83 -5.40
CA ASN A 164 -7.34 15.81 -4.85
C ASN A 164 -6.60 15.33 -3.58
N LYS A 165 -6.49 14.01 -3.39
CA LYS A 165 -5.78 13.35 -2.29
C LYS A 165 -5.51 11.88 -2.62
N SER A 166 -4.51 11.29 -1.95
CA SER A 166 -4.36 9.83 -1.89
C SER A 166 -5.42 9.24 -0.96
N ASN A 167 -6.16 8.23 -1.43
CA ASN A 167 -7.00 7.37 -0.59
C ASN A 167 -6.34 6.01 -0.35
N GLY A 168 -5.20 5.74 -0.99
CA GLY A 168 -4.44 4.50 -0.87
C GLY A 168 -4.80 3.45 -1.92
N ILE A 169 -4.18 2.28 -1.80
CA ILE A 169 -4.25 1.22 -2.81
C ILE A 169 -5.56 0.45 -2.76
N CYS A 170 -6.20 0.29 -3.91
CA CYS A 170 -7.34 -0.60 -4.07
C CYS A 170 -6.88 -1.95 -4.60
N THR A 171 -7.28 -3.05 -3.95
CA THR A 171 -7.01 -4.39 -4.45
C THR A 171 -8.07 -5.38 -3.98
N ILE A 172 -8.05 -6.58 -4.56
CA ILE A 172 -8.82 -7.74 -4.10
C ILE A 172 -7.87 -8.58 -3.26
N ILE A 173 -8.21 -8.84 -2.01
CA ILE A 173 -7.37 -9.66 -1.13
C ILE A 173 -7.92 -11.07 -1.08
N SER A 174 -7.10 -12.03 -1.48
CA SER A 174 -7.42 -13.44 -1.34
C SER A 174 -6.17 -14.27 -1.18
N ASP A 175 -6.31 -15.41 -0.50
CA ASP A 175 -5.44 -16.54 -0.78
C ASP A 175 -5.98 -17.22 -2.05
N SER A 176 -5.14 -17.40 -3.05
CA SER A 176 -5.56 -17.89 -4.36
C SER A 176 -4.53 -18.81 -4.99
N LYS A 177 -5.01 -19.70 -5.86
CA LYS A 177 -4.16 -20.55 -6.68
C LYS A 177 -4.57 -20.53 -8.14
N VAL A 178 -3.59 -20.59 -9.02
CA VAL A 178 -3.81 -20.73 -10.46
C VAL A 178 -4.42 -22.09 -10.75
N VAL A 179 -5.47 -22.11 -11.56
CA VAL A 179 -6.14 -23.32 -12.03
C VAL A 179 -6.33 -23.25 -13.54
N TYR A 180 -6.36 -24.40 -14.18
CA TYR A 180 -6.65 -24.55 -15.61
C TYR A 180 -7.89 -25.43 -15.77
N SER A 181 -8.88 -24.96 -16.53
CA SER A 181 -10.05 -25.74 -16.92
C SER A 181 -9.82 -26.33 -18.30
N LYS A 182 -9.76 -27.66 -18.39
CA LYS A 182 -9.64 -28.37 -19.68
C LYS A 182 -10.90 -28.30 -20.52
N VAL A 183 -12.07 -28.22 -19.88
CA VAL A 183 -13.38 -28.30 -20.57
C VAL A 183 -13.70 -27.01 -21.30
N GLU A 184 -13.39 -25.88 -20.67
CA GLU A 184 -13.69 -24.53 -21.15
C GLU A 184 -12.43 -23.79 -21.64
N ASP A 185 -11.29 -24.49 -21.66
CA ASP A 185 -9.96 -24.01 -22.08
C ASP A 185 -9.60 -22.61 -21.56
N TYR A 186 -9.46 -22.47 -20.24
CA TYR A 186 -9.07 -21.20 -19.63
C TYR A 186 -8.19 -21.38 -18.39
N TYR A 187 -7.33 -20.38 -18.14
CA TYR A 187 -6.66 -20.18 -16.86
C TYR A 187 -7.46 -19.23 -15.97
N GLY A 188 -7.50 -19.50 -14.67
CA GLY A 188 -8.18 -18.65 -13.70
C GLY A 188 -7.55 -18.74 -12.32
N LEU A 189 -8.03 -17.91 -11.40
CA LEU A 189 -7.61 -17.88 -10.01
C LEU A 189 -8.71 -18.45 -9.11
N LEU A 190 -8.49 -19.63 -8.55
CA LEU A 190 -9.34 -20.19 -7.51
C LEU A 190 -9.09 -19.45 -6.19
N LEU A 191 -10.14 -18.87 -5.63
CA LEU A 191 -10.11 -18.18 -4.34
C LEU A 191 -10.23 -19.20 -3.21
N ILE A 192 -9.13 -19.48 -2.53
CA ILE A 192 -9.08 -20.38 -1.37
C ILE A 192 -9.74 -19.70 -0.16
N ASP A 193 -9.32 -18.47 0.12
CA ASP A 193 -9.90 -17.64 1.17
C ASP A 193 -10.04 -16.20 0.69
N THR A 194 -11.25 -15.68 0.73
CA THR A 194 -11.56 -14.27 0.43
C THR A 194 -11.44 -13.38 1.66
N PHE A 195 -11.09 -13.95 2.81
CA PHE A 195 -11.08 -13.32 4.14
C PHE A 195 -12.36 -12.56 4.48
N LYS A 196 -13.48 -12.85 3.78
CA LYS A 196 -14.76 -12.13 3.84
C LYS A 196 -14.63 -10.62 3.58
N ILE A 197 -13.63 -10.18 2.83
CA ILE A 197 -13.36 -8.74 2.61
C ILE A 197 -13.76 -8.25 1.22
N ASN A 198 -13.83 -9.10 0.19
CA ASN A 198 -14.13 -8.64 -1.17
C ASN A 198 -15.64 -8.52 -1.44
N HIS A 199 -16.33 -7.67 -0.66
CA HIS A 199 -17.77 -7.44 -0.73
C HIS A 199 -18.13 -5.96 -0.94
N ASN A 200 -19.26 -5.71 -1.62
CA ASN A 200 -19.83 -4.38 -1.78
C ASN A 200 -20.48 -3.94 -0.46
N ARG A 201 -19.87 -2.98 0.25
CA ARG A 201 -20.52 -2.30 1.38
C ARG A 201 -21.52 -1.30 0.80
N ASN A 202 -22.76 -1.31 1.28
CA ASN A 202 -23.88 -0.40 0.91
C ASN A 202 -24.89 -0.87 -0.14
N THR A 203 -24.88 -2.14 -0.57
CA THR A 203 -26.03 -2.68 -1.32
C THR A 203 -26.92 -3.47 -0.37
N SER A 204 -28.14 -2.97 -0.12
CA SER A 204 -29.21 -3.67 0.63
C SER A 204 -29.65 -4.99 -0.03
N THR A 205 -29.18 -5.22 -1.25
CA THR A 205 -29.36 -6.44 -2.02
C THR A 205 -28.12 -7.34 -1.91
N ASN A 206 -28.36 -8.65 -1.79
CA ASN A 206 -27.39 -9.76 -1.85
C ASN A 206 -26.67 -9.84 -3.24
N LEU A 207 -26.16 -8.72 -3.75
CA LEU A 207 -25.52 -8.63 -5.05
C LEU A 207 -24.17 -9.36 -5.00
N ASN A 208 -24.11 -10.52 -5.67
CA ASN A 208 -22.94 -11.10 -6.33
C ASN A 208 -21.57 -10.78 -5.71
N LEU A 209 -21.36 -11.21 -4.47
CA LEU A 209 -20.07 -11.12 -3.76
C LEU A 209 -19.12 -12.22 -4.25
N LEU A 210 -17.80 -11.99 -4.15
CA LEU A 210 -16.82 -13.08 -4.22
C LEU A 210 -16.94 -13.98 -2.98
N LYS A 211 -16.78 -15.28 -3.20
CA LYS A 211 -16.84 -16.33 -2.20
C LYS A 211 -15.63 -17.24 -2.30
N ASN A 212 -15.34 -17.94 -1.21
CA ASN A 212 -14.36 -19.01 -1.23
C ASN A 212 -14.82 -20.08 -2.23
N ASN A 213 -13.86 -20.66 -2.94
CA ASN A 213 -14.00 -21.58 -4.07
C ASN A 213 -14.58 -21.01 -5.37
N ASP A 214 -14.78 -19.68 -5.47
CA ASP A 214 -14.97 -19.07 -6.79
C ASP A 214 -13.68 -19.16 -7.59
N ILE A 215 -13.80 -19.28 -8.91
CA ILE A 215 -12.69 -19.11 -9.84
C ILE A 215 -12.90 -17.79 -10.57
N ILE A 216 -11.98 -16.84 -10.42
CA ILE A 216 -11.96 -15.65 -11.26
C ILE A 216 -11.37 -16.05 -12.61
N LYS A 217 -12.15 -15.90 -13.68
CA LYS A 217 -11.76 -16.23 -15.04
C LYS A 217 -11.28 -15.01 -15.83
N LYS A 218 -11.93 -13.85 -15.67
CA LYS A 218 -11.55 -12.60 -16.34
C LYS A 218 -11.70 -11.37 -15.46
N VAL A 219 -10.94 -10.32 -15.78
CA VAL A 219 -11.08 -8.97 -15.23
C VAL A 219 -11.36 -8.00 -16.37
N GLY A 220 -12.59 -7.53 -16.49
CA GLY A 220 -13.05 -6.85 -17.70
C GLY A 220 -12.92 -7.76 -18.91
N GLU A 221 -12.15 -7.34 -19.90
CA GLU A 221 -11.87 -8.11 -21.12
C GLU A 221 -10.55 -8.90 -21.03
N LYS A 222 -9.82 -8.77 -19.91
CA LYS A 222 -8.51 -9.38 -19.74
C LYS A 222 -8.60 -10.78 -19.13
N GLU A 223 -7.79 -11.69 -19.69
CA GLU A 223 -7.69 -13.09 -19.27
C GLU A 223 -6.41 -13.34 -18.48
N PHE A 224 -6.40 -14.43 -17.70
CA PHE A 224 -5.19 -14.88 -17.01
C PHE A 224 -4.33 -15.72 -17.94
N ASP A 225 -3.01 -15.58 -17.82
CA ASP A 225 -2.07 -16.49 -18.43
C ASP A 225 -1.86 -17.78 -17.59
N LYS A 226 -0.98 -18.66 -18.09
CA LYS A 226 -0.61 -19.91 -17.39
C LYS A 226 0.03 -19.71 -16.01
N LYS A 227 0.54 -18.50 -15.73
CA LYS A 227 1.15 -18.12 -14.45
C LYS A 227 0.14 -17.40 -13.55
N GLY A 228 -1.12 -17.24 -13.96
CA GLY A 228 -2.15 -16.50 -13.24
C GLY A 228 -1.94 -14.98 -13.26
N MET A 229 -1.24 -14.47 -14.27
CA MET A 229 -0.95 -13.04 -14.45
C MET A 229 -1.89 -12.42 -15.48
N ILE A 230 -2.10 -11.11 -15.36
CA ILE A 230 -2.81 -10.28 -16.34
C ILE A 230 -1.87 -9.16 -16.77
N ASP A 231 -1.66 -8.98 -18.08
CA ASP A 231 -0.72 -7.99 -18.63
C ASP A 231 0.65 -8.07 -17.93
N ASN A 232 1.17 -9.30 -17.76
CA ASN A 232 2.43 -9.63 -17.06
C ASN A 232 2.50 -9.21 -15.57
N LEU A 233 1.37 -8.87 -14.95
CA LEU A 233 1.26 -8.53 -13.53
C LEU A 233 0.51 -9.61 -12.74
N PRO A 234 0.94 -9.92 -11.50
CA PRO A 234 0.09 -10.66 -10.57
C PRO A 234 -1.26 -9.97 -10.41
N PHE A 235 -2.31 -10.75 -10.20
CA PHE A 235 -3.68 -10.26 -10.10
C PHE A 235 -3.85 -9.08 -9.14
N GLU A 236 -3.36 -9.19 -7.91
CA GLU A 236 -3.53 -8.15 -6.89
C GLU A 236 -2.78 -6.85 -7.28
N THR A 237 -1.63 -6.99 -7.95
CA THR A 237 -0.85 -5.89 -8.53
C THR A 237 -1.58 -5.26 -9.70
N TYR A 238 -2.14 -6.07 -10.60
CA TYR A 238 -2.92 -5.60 -11.74
C TYR A 238 -4.10 -4.75 -11.28
N ILE A 239 -4.86 -5.22 -10.28
CA ILE A 239 -5.96 -4.43 -9.71
C ILE A 239 -5.45 -3.11 -9.13
N ALA A 240 -4.36 -3.15 -8.35
CA ALA A 240 -3.80 -1.97 -7.70
C ALA A 240 -3.26 -0.89 -8.65
N MET A 241 -2.78 -1.29 -9.83
CA MET A 241 -2.28 -0.37 -10.85
C MET A 241 -3.37 0.22 -11.74
N ASN A 242 -4.49 -0.49 -11.92
CA ASN A 242 -5.51 -0.11 -12.89
C ASN A 242 -6.79 0.47 -12.29
N TYR A 243 -7.02 0.28 -10.98
CA TYR A 243 -8.23 0.74 -10.31
C TYR A 243 -7.90 1.62 -9.10
N ILE A 244 -8.62 2.72 -8.96
CA ILE A 244 -8.59 3.62 -7.80
C ILE A 244 -9.93 3.54 -7.06
N ILE A 245 -10.03 4.19 -5.89
CA ILE A 245 -11.26 4.13 -5.08
C ILE A 245 -12.49 4.55 -5.89
N GLY A 246 -13.63 3.88 -5.66
CA GLY A 246 -14.90 4.15 -6.32
C GLY A 246 -15.02 3.65 -7.76
N ASP A 247 -13.96 3.09 -8.35
CA ASP A 247 -14.05 2.36 -9.61
C ASP A 247 -14.78 1.02 -9.43
N VAL A 248 -15.25 0.44 -10.55
CA VAL A 248 -15.92 -0.85 -10.56
C VAL A 248 -15.06 -1.88 -11.28
N ILE A 249 -14.64 -2.92 -10.54
CA ILE A 249 -13.97 -4.09 -11.10
C ILE A 249 -15.05 -5.04 -11.61
N LYS A 250 -15.09 -5.23 -12.93
CA LYS A 250 -15.95 -6.24 -13.57
C LYS A 250 -15.21 -7.56 -13.60
N LEU A 251 -15.80 -8.62 -13.06
CA LEU A 251 -15.20 -9.95 -13.05
C LEU A 251 -16.14 -10.96 -13.69
N GLU A 252 -15.59 -11.84 -14.53
CA GLU A 252 -16.24 -13.09 -14.92
C GLU A 252 -15.75 -14.18 -13.96
N ILE A 253 -16.68 -14.84 -13.26
CA ILE A 253 -16.36 -15.89 -12.30
C ILE A 253 -17.05 -17.20 -12.66
N VAL A 254 -16.45 -18.31 -12.24
CA VAL A 254 -17.04 -19.65 -12.26
C VAL A 254 -17.30 -20.09 -10.84
N ARG A 255 -18.55 -20.46 -10.52
CA ARG A 255 -18.98 -20.86 -9.18
C ARG A 255 -19.73 -22.19 -9.22
N LYS A 256 -19.40 -23.11 -8.30
CA LYS A 256 -20.17 -24.35 -8.11
C LYS A 256 -21.54 -24.04 -7.46
N LYS A 257 -22.64 -24.48 -8.08
CA LYS A 257 -24.02 -24.44 -7.57
C LYS A 257 -24.69 -25.80 -7.80
N ASN A 258 -25.13 -26.45 -6.72
CA ASN A 258 -25.91 -27.71 -6.76
C ASN A 258 -25.36 -28.69 -7.81
N ASP A 259 -24.07 -29.03 -7.66
CA ASP A 259 -23.29 -29.94 -8.53
C ASP A 259 -22.97 -29.50 -9.96
N SER A 260 -23.42 -28.32 -10.37
CA SER A 260 -23.02 -27.69 -11.64
C SER A 260 -22.03 -26.53 -11.43
N TYR A 261 -21.22 -26.21 -12.43
CA TYR A 261 -20.43 -24.98 -12.48
C TYR A 261 -21.19 -23.94 -13.31
N VAL A 262 -21.34 -22.73 -12.77
CA VAL A 262 -22.06 -21.62 -13.41
C VAL A 262 -21.10 -20.46 -13.62
N ILE A 263 -21.01 -19.99 -14.86
CA ILE A 263 -20.31 -18.76 -15.22
C ILE A 263 -21.23 -17.58 -14.92
N SER A 264 -20.71 -16.54 -14.26
CA SER A 264 -21.48 -15.34 -13.94
C SER A 264 -20.60 -14.10 -13.90
N ASN A 265 -21.20 -12.96 -14.25
CA ASN A 265 -20.53 -11.66 -14.15
C ASN A 265 -20.86 -11.00 -12.81
N ILE A 266 -19.82 -10.53 -12.12
CA ILE A 266 -19.96 -9.79 -10.87
C ILE A 266 -19.25 -8.44 -10.97
N LYS A 267 -19.70 -7.49 -10.15
CA LYS A 267 -19.13 -6.15 -10.07
C LYS A 267 -18.70 -5.90 -8.63
N LEU A 268 -17.44 -5.56 -8.43
CA LEU A 268 -16.89 -5.19 -7.14
C LEU A 268 -16.51 -3.72 -7.15
N ASN A 269 -17.02 -2.98 -6.16
CA ASN A 269 -16.59 -1.60 -5.95
C ASN A 269 -15.22 -1.61 -5.28
N THR A 270 -14.28 -0.85 -5.84
CA THR A 270 -12.96 -0.71 -5.25
C THR A 270 -12.99 0.07 -3.97
N ARG A 271 -12.12 -0.34 -3.05
CA ARG A 271 -11.93 0.32 -1.76
C ARG A 271 -10.45 0.24 -1.36
N PRO A 272 -9.95 1.26 -0.66
CA PRO A 272 -8.55 1.33 -0.30
C PRO A 272 -8.21 0.43 0.88
N LEU A 273 -7.03 -0.17 0.85
CA LEU A 273 -6.45 -0.91 1.96
C LEU A 273 -6.10 0.02 3.12
N LYS A 274 -6.90 -0.02 4.18
CA LYS A 274 -6.61 0.66 5.44
C LYS A 274 -6.17 -0.38 6.47
N SER A 275 -4.87 -0.59 6.61
CA SER A 275 -4.33 -1.62 7.50
C SER A 275 -3.66 -1.06 8.76
N ILE A 276 -3.35 -1.92 9.73
CA ILE A 276 -2.59 -1.55 10.93
C ILE A 276 -1.22 -0.91 10.59
N LEU A 277 -0.68 -1.22 9.41
CA LEU A 277 0.60 -0.71 8.92
C LEU A 277 0.51 0.77 8.50
N PHE A 278 -0.71 1.30 8.36
CA PHE A 278 -1.04 2.67 7.98
C PHE A 278 -1.68 3.46 9.13
N ILE A 279 -1.63 2.93 10.35
CA ILE A 279 -1.90 3.76 11.51
C ILE A 279 -0.72 4.71 11.56
N ASN A 280 -0.95 5.92 11.03
CA ASN A 280 -0.12 7.07 11.31
C ASN A 280 0.21 7.04 12.79
N ASN A 281 1.44 7.37 13.14
CA ASN A 281 1.80 7.64 14.52
C ASN A 281 0.88 8.78 15.01
N ASP A 282 -0.31 8.43 15.49
CA ASP A 282 -1.10 9.25 16.37
C ASP A 282 -0.27 9.30 17.64
N PHE A 283 0.74 10.17 17.59
CA PHE A 283 1.53 10.58 18.73
C PHE A 283 0.55 11.21 19.71
N GLY A 284 -0.04 10.42 20.61
CA GLY A 284 -0.80 10.99 21.71
C GLY A 284 -1.83 10.10 22.39
N SER A 285 -2.39 9.08 21.75
CA SER A 285 -3.39 8.24 22.42
C SER A 285 -2.74 7.06 23.16
N TYR A 286 -2.37 7.31 24.42
CA TYR A 286 -2.02 6.27 25.39
C TYR A 286 -3.00 6.28 26.57
N VAL A 287 -3.11 5.13 27.22
CA VAL A 287 -3.84 4.97 28.48
C VAL A 287 -2.86 4.40 29.49
N SER A 288 -2.57 5.18 30.54
CA SER A 288 -1.78 4.70 31.66
C SER A 288 -2.71 4.21 32.75
N TYR A 289 -2.48 2.99 33.24
CA TYR A 289 -3.20 2.41 34.35
C TYR A 289 -2.23 1.67 35.26
N GLN A 290 -2.10 2.16 36.50
CA GLN A 290 -1.05 1.75 37.43
C GLN A 290 0.35 1.78 36.76
N LYS A 291 1.10 0.66 36.80
CA LYS A 291 2.44 0.53 36.20
C LYS A 291 2.44 0.21 34.70
N PHE A 292 1.27 0.09 34.07
CA PHE A 292 1.14 -0.29 32.66
C PHE A 292 0.76 0.91 31.81
N THR A 293 1.45 1.08 30.67
CA THR A 293 1.07 2.06 29.65
C THR A 293 0.62 1.32 28.40
N PHE A 294 -0.57 1.63 27.92
CA PHE A 294 -1.21 1.01 26.78
C PHE A 294 -1.32 1.99 25.62
N LYS A 295 -1.10 1.52 24.41
CA LYS A 295 -1.35 2.28 23.19
C LYS A 295 -1.90 1.39 22.08
N ARG A 296 -2.43 2.00 21.03
CA ARG A 296 -2.76 1.31 19.79
C ARG A 296 -1.48 0.78 19.16
N LEU A 297 -1.47 -0.49 18.76
CA LEU A 297 -0.36 -1.10 18.01
C LEU A 297 -0.18 -0.38 16.67
N THR A 298 1.00 0.18 16.39
CA THR A 298 1.32 0.86 15.12
C THR A 298 2.28 0.05 14.24
N PHE A 299 2.54 0.51 13.02
CA PHE A 299 3.53 -0.11 12.15
C PHE A 299 4.94 -0.07 12.74
N ASP A 300 5.33 1.04 13.34
CA ASP A 300 6.65 1.18 13.95
C ASP A 300 6.83 0.27 15.16
N ASP A 301 5.74 -0.10 15.84
CA ASP A 301 5.79 -1.16 16.85
C ASP A 301 5.98 -2.54 16.23
N ILE A 302 5.29 -2.82 15.12
CA ILE A 302 5.46 -4.08 14.37
C ILE A 302 6.91 -4.25 13.89
N LYS A 303 7.56 -3.17 13.43
CA LYS A 303 8.97 -3.18 13.02
C LYS A 303 9.95 -3.54 14.14
N LYS A 304 9.58 -3.34 15.41
CA LYS A 304 10.43 -3.69 16.56
C LYS A 304 10.42 -5.18 16.87
N PHE A 305 9.44 -5.94 16.37
CA PHE A 305 9.43 -7.38 16.53
C PHE A 305 10.43 -8.02 15.56
N ASN A 306 11.37 -8.81 16.08
CA ASN A 306 12.25 -9.64 15.25
C ASN A 306 11.43 -10.65 14.42
N VAL A 307 10.34 -11.17 14.99
CA VAL A 307 9.37 -12.03 14.33
C VAL A 307 7.98 -11.53 14.65
N ILE A 308 7.20 -11.16 13.63
CA ILE A 308 5.81 -10.71 13.85
C ILE A 308 5.00 -11.88 14.41
N PRO A 309 4.37 -11.74 15.61
CA PRO A 309 3.54 -12.77 16.21
C PRO A 309 2.43 -13.27 15.28
N GLU A 310 2.15 -14.57 15.30
CA GLU A 310 1.21 -15.20 14.36
C GLU A 310 -0.22 -14.65 14.48
N TYR A 311 -0.66 -14.30 15.69
CA TYR A 311 -1.98 -13.68 15.88
C TYR A 311 -2.03 -12.24 15.35
N ILE A 312 -0.93 -11.48 15.40
CA ILE A 312 -0.82 -10.16 14.76
C ILE A 312 -0.87 -10.33 13.25
N LYS A 313 -0.13 -11.30 12.68
CA LYS A 313 -0.21 -11.63 11.25
C LYS A 313 -1.66 -11.96 10.85
N LYS A 314 -2.30 -12.89 11.57
CA LYS A 314 -3.71 -13.26 11.35
C LYS A 314 -4.64 -12.06 11.46
N TYR A 315 -4.41 -11.18 12.44
CA TYR A 315 -5.20 -9.97 12.60
C TYR A 315 -5.00 -8.99 11.44
N ILE A 316 -3.76 -8.77 10.97
CA ILE A 316 -3.45 -7.95 9.79
C ILE A 316 -4.17 -8.48 8.55
N TYR A 317 -4.09 -9.78 8.30
CA TYR A 317 -4.75 -10.42 7.15
C TYR A 317 -6.27 -10.44 7.26
N LYS A 318 -6.84 -10.49 8.46
CA LYS A 318 -8.29 -10.43 8.70
C LYS A 318 -8.85 -9.00 8.77
N THR A 319 -8.00 -7.99 8.98
CA THR A 319 -8.39 -6.58 9.07
C THR A 319 -7.65 -5.64 8.09
N PRO A 320 -7.45 -6.02 6.82
CA PRO A 320 -6.71 -5.20 5.87
C PRO A 320 -7.49 -3.94 5.42
N PHE A 321 -8.78 -3.89 5.76
CA PHE A 321 -9.68 -2.76 5.51
C PHE A 321 -10.33 -2.33 6.82
N ARG A 322 -9.80 -1.29 7.45
CA ARG A 322 -10.43 -0.64 8.61
C ARG A 322 -11.35 0.48 8.12
N ASP A 323 -12.62 0.14 7.90
CA ASP A 323 -13.68 1.15 7.99
C ASP A 323 -14.24 1.23 9.41
N ASP A 324 -13.92 0.25 10.26
CA ASP A 324 -14.43 0.16 11.62
C ASP A 324 -13.38 0.71 12.59
N THR A 325 -13.56 1.95 13.01
CA THR A 325 -12.66 2.72 13.88
C THR A 325 -12.57 2.18 15.31
N ASN A 326 -13.24 1.07 15.61
CA ASN A 326 -13.54 0.66 16.98
C ASN A 326 -12.85 -0.65 17.42
N ASN A 327 -12.13 -1.34 16.52
CA ASN A 327 -11.43 -2.59 16.83
C ASN A 327 -9.93 -2.46 16.54
N TYR A 328 -9.12 -2.25 17.57
CA TYR A 328 -7.68 -2.09 17.54
C TYR A 328 -7.00 -3.07 18.49
N LEU A 329 -5.83 -3.60 18.08
CA LEU A 329 -4.93 -4.26 19.02
C LEU A 329 -4.28 -3.20 19.91
N ILE A 330 -4.31 -3.44 21.22
CA ILE A 330 -3.71 -2.57 22.23
C ILE A 330 -2.45 -3.25 22.73
N ILE A 331 -1.31 -2.57 22.61
CA ILE A 331 -0.02 -3.04 23.11
C ILE A 331 0.31 -2.32 24.42
N CYS A 332 0.80 -3.09 25.38
CA CYS A 332 1.44 -2.62 26.58
C CYS A 332 2.90 -2.27 26.25
N ILE A 333 3.24 -0.98 26.36
CA ILE A 333 4.54 -0.42 25.93
C ILE A 333 5.69 -1.01 26.76
N THR A 334 5.49 -1.21 28.06
CA THR A 334 6.56 -1.63 28.98
C THR A 334 7.01 -3.06 28.77
N ASN A 335 6.12 -3.94 28.29
CA ASN A 335 6.39 -5.38 28.22
C ASN A 335 6.24 -5.97 26.81
N ASN A 336 5.94 -5.17 25.78
CA ASN A 336 5.61 -5.62 24.43
C ASN A 336 4.52 -6.71 24.37
N LEU A 337 3.60 -6.68 25.34
CA LEU A 337 2.47 -7.61 25.43
C LEU A 337 1.22 -7.00 24.82
N ILE A 338 0.36 -7.80 24.19
CA ILE A 338 -0.92 -7.31 23.68
C ILE A 338 -2.01 -7.57 24.70
N LEU A 339 -2.73 -6.50 25.06
CA LEU A 339 -3.88 -6.55 25.96
C LEU A 339 -5.08 -7.13 25.22
N THR A 340 -5.62 -8.23 25.73
CA THR A 340 -6.81 -8.88 25.17
C THR A 340 -8.05 -8.67 26.03
N LYS A 341 -7.89 -8.71 27.36
CA LYS A 341 -9.01 -8.50 28.29
C LYS A 341 -8.63 -7.66 29.51
N PHE A 342 -9.64 -6.98 30.04
CA PHE A 342 -9.62 -6.27 31.32
C PHE A 342 -10.85 -6.72 32.11
N ASN A 343 -10.65 -7.29 33.30
CA ASN A 343 -11.72 -7.90 34.11
C ASN A 343 -12.59 -8.90 33.34
N SER A 344 -11.95 -9.82 32.61
CA SER A 344 -12.61 -10.80 31.73
C SER A 344 -13.43 -10.21 30.56
N LYS A 345 -13.46 -8.89 30.39
CA LYS A 345 -14.12 -8.21 29.27
C LYS A 345 -13.11 -7.97 28.14
N ASN A 346 -13.51 -8.27 26.91
CA ASN A 346 -12.68 -8.04 25.73
C ASN A 346 -12.42 -6.55 25.54
N VAL A 347 -11.15 -6.19 25.37
CA VAL A 347 -10.77 -4.81 25.08
C VAL A 347 -10.65 -4.65 23.57
N LYS A 348 -11.44 -3.75 23.00
CA LYS A 348 -11.54 -3.56 21.55
C LYS A 348 -10.87 -2.27 21.07
N SER A 349 -10.75 -1.27 21.93
CA SER A 349 -10.12 0.02 21.64
C SER A 349 -9.56 0.66 22.91
N LEU A 350 -8.68 1.67 22.75
CA LEU A 350 -8.20 2.44 23.89
C LEU A 350 -9.35 3.13 24.64
N ASP A 351 -10.39 3.58 23.93
CA ASP A 351 -11.54 4.20 24.57
C ASP A 351 -12.38 3.18 25.33
N SER A 352 -12.56 1.96 24.80
CA SER A 352 -13.19 0.88 25.56
C SER A 352 -12.39 0.52 26.82
N LEU A 353 -11.06 0.62 26.76
CA LEU A 353 -10.21 0.41 27.95
C LEU A 353 -10.41 1.52 28.97
N LYS A 354 -10.47 2.79 28.54
CA LYS A 354 -10.75 3.93 29.43
C LYS A 354 -12.11 3.78 30.10
N GLU A 355 -13.15 3.46 29.34
CA GLU A 355 -14.50 3.22 29.87
C GLU A 355 -14.50 2.10 30.91
N LEU A 356 -13.84 0.97 30.61
CA LEU A 356 -13.73 -0.16 31.51
C LEU A 356 -13.02 0.23 32.82
N ILE A 357 -11.92 0.98 32.73
CA ILE A 357 -11.19 1.51 33.90
C ILE A 357 -12.09 2.45 34.72
N SER A 358 -12.78 3.38 34.07
CA SER A 358 -13.66 4.36 34.72
C SER A 358 -14.89 3.73 35.36
N SER A 359 -15.38 2.61 34.82
CA SER A 359 -16.57 1.91 35.29
C SER A 359 -16.34 0.98 36.49
N ASN A 360 -15.09 0.76 36.89
CA ASN A 360 -14.77 -0.14 37.99
C ASN A 360 -14.84 0.54 39.36
N SER A 361 -15.36 -0.20 40.35
CA SER A 361 -15.32 0.22 41.75
C SER A 361 -13.89 0.19 42.28
N SER A 362 -13.56 1.15 43.15
CA SER A 362 -12.22 1.32 43.73
C SER A 362 -11.70 0.14 44.55
N ASN A 363 -12.56 -0.84 44.87
CA ASN A 363 -12.28 -1.96 45.76
C ASN A 363 -12.23 -3.32 45.06
N ALA A 364 -12.41 -3.37 43.73
CA ALA A 364 -12.30 -4.63 42.98
C ALA A 364 -10.82 -4.90 42.59
N ILE A 365 -10.33 -6.12 42.84
CA ILE A 365 -9.07 -6.59 42.26
C ILE A 365 -9.25 -6.59 40.75
N ASN A 366 -8.44 -5.79 40.06
CA ASN A 366 -8.52 -5.71 38.61
C ASN A 366 -7.59 -6.74 37.99
N THR A 367 -7.99 -7.30 36.84
CA THR A 367 -7.23 -8.35 36.16
C THR A 367 -6.98 -7.96 34.72
N LEU A 368 -5.72 -8.12 34.29
CA LEU A 368 -5.30 -7.97 32.90
C LEU A 368 -4.99 -9.34 32.31
N GLU A 369 -5.57 -9.66 31.16
CA GLU A 369 -5.11 -10.78 30.34
C GLU A 369 -4.36 -10.22 29.14
N MET A 370 -3.09 -10.63 28.99
CA MET A 370 -2.23 -10.24 27.89
C MET A 370 -1.58 -11.44 27.21
N VAL A 371 -1.14 -11.25 25.97
CA VAL A 371 -0.52 -12.29 25.14
C VAL A 371 0.85 -11.81 24.63
N ASN A 372 1.86 -12.69 24.69
CA ASN A 372 3.19 -12.42 24.10
C ASN A 372 3.31 -12.97 22.67
N GLU A 373 4.50 -12.82 22.07
CA GLU A 373 4.80 -13.27 20.71
C GLU A 373 4.60 -14.78 20.47
N ASN A 374 4.71 -15.60 21.52
CA ASN A 374 4.56 -17.07 21.49
C ASN A 374 3.14 -17.54 21.82
N ASN A 375 2.13 -16.65 21.79
CA ASN A 375 0.76 -16.94 22.24
C ASN A 375 0.67 -17.42 23.71
N LYS A 376 1.67 -17.13 24.54
CA LYS A 376 1.59 -17.43 25.98
C LYS A 376 0.73 -16.36 26.64
N ASN A 377 -0.29 -16.82 27.36
CA ASN A 377 -1.19 -15.95 28.12
C ASN A 377 -0.56 -15.59 29.46
N PHE A 378 -0.66 -14.32 29.82
CA PHE A 378 -0.27 -13.77 31.11
C PHE A 378 -1.50 -13.14 31.76
N LYS A 379 -1.73 -13.50 33.02
CA LYS A 379 -2.75 -12.86 33.86
C LYS A 379 -2.05 -12.05 34.93
N PHE A 380 -2.40 -10.78 35.06
CA PHE A 380 -1.90 -9.90 36.11
C PHE A 380 -3.06 -9.46 36.98
N ASP A 381 -2.96 -9.71 38.27
CA ASP A 381 -3.84 -9.11 39.27
C ASP A 381 -3.21 -7.75 39.67
N LEU A 382 -4.04 -6.71 39.72
CA LEU A 382 -3.67 -5.29 39.81
C LEU A 382 -4.09 -4.66 41.13
#